data_AF-A0AAW6UNJ6-F1
#
_entry.id   AF-A0AAW6UNJ6-F1
#
_cell.length_a   1.000
_cell.length_b   1.000
_cell.length_c   1.000
_cell.angle_alpha   90.00
_cell.angle_beta   90.00
_cell.angle_gamma   90.00
#
_symmetry.space_group_name_H-M   'P 1'
#
loop_
_entity.id
_entity.type
_entity.pdbx_description
1 polymer ?
#
loop_
_entity_poly.entity_id
_entity_poly.type
_entity_poly.pdbx_seq_one_letter_code
_entity_poly.pdbx_strand_id
1 'polypeptide(L)'
;MNQKSLFIGVGVTIVWFLGITIFCIWGNFGFEKNDLNSLGDFLAGMFAPVAFFWLILGYVQQGKQLDQNTKALEQQERALQLQIDEMRESVKQQGKLAELQSEQIKMTHNAHNPYLELYSPILNIHDVNDLLTSKPEKLCSLVFYIRSAINESRFISLMTMDETIYQREKSIQTDGEVEFTLRLDFLGDQQINEFLQAKKNECEIQFKIKFQNIYGLETENIYLYRIHRYETGDIKVLKPILRDSLIKSSHL
;
A
#
# COMPACT_ATOMS: atom_id res chain seq x y z
N MET A 1 10.03 52.82 -3.68
CA MET A 1 9.80 54.28 -3.63
C MET A 1 8.95 54.65 -4.83
N ASN A 2 7.66 55.01 -4.64
CA ASN A 2 6.82 55.38 -5.79
C ASN A 2 7.40 56.66 -6.41
N GLN A 3 7.78 56.58 -7.69
CA GLN A 3 8.44 57.67 -8.42
C GLN A 3 7.69 59.01 -8.24
N LYS A 4 6.36 58.97 -8.25
CA LYS A 4 5.51 60.16 -8.10
C LYS A 4 5.63 60.84 -6.73
N SER A 5 5.67 60.08 -5.63
CA SER A 5 5.76 60.66 -4.28
C SER A 5 7.12 61.30 -4.02
N LEU A 6 8.16 60.82 -4.70
CA LEU A 6 9.49 61.42 -4.64
C LEU A 6 9.60 62.72 -5.37
N PHE A 7 9.11 62.77 -6.62
CA PHE A 7 9.14 64.02 -7.37
C PHE A 7 8.36 65.12 -6.67
N ILE A 8 7.23 64.77 -6.03
CA ILE A 8 6.47 65.69 -5.18
C ILE A 8 7.30 66.09 -3.94
N GLY A 9 7.91 65.13 -3.25
CA GLY A 9 8.72 65.41 -2.05
C GLY A 9 9.90 66.34 -2.34
N VAL A 10 10.63 66.06 -3.43
CA VAL A 10 11.74 66.90 -3.92
C VAL A 10 11.24 68.29 -4.32
N GLY A 11 10.12 68.38 -5.04
CA GLY A 11 9.51 69.66 -5.41
C GLY A 11 9.14 70.53 -4.21
N VAL A 12 8.52 69.95 -3.18
CA VAL A 12 8.17 70.63 -1.93
C VAL A 12 9.42 71.14 -1.21
N THR A 13 10.50 70.34 -1.16
CA THR A 13 11.76 70.80 -0.56
C THR A 13 12.42 71.94 -1.32
N ILE A 14 12.40 71.91 -2.66
CA ILE A 14 12.97 72.99 -3.50
C ILE A 14 12.21 74.29 -3.26
N VAL A 15 10.87 74.25 -3.25
CA VAL A 15 10.03 75.42 -2.96
C VAL A 15 10.28 75.97 -1.56
N TRP A 16 10.45 75.10 -0.57
CA TRP A 16 10.79 75.48 0.81
C TRP A 16 12.10 76.26 0.90
N PHE A 17 13.19 75.73 0.30
CA PHE A 17 14.48 76.42 0.29
C PHE A 17 14.41 77.73 -0.51
N LEU A 18 13.72 77.76 -1.65
CA LEU A 18 13.51 78.99 -2.42
C LEU A 18 12.79 80.07 -1.59
N GLY A 19 11.72 79.71 -0.88
CA GLY A 19 10.99 80.63 -0.01
C GLY A 19 11.88 81.22 1.09
N ILE A 20 12.72 80.39 1.71
CA ILE A 20 13.66 80.85 2.73
C ILE A 20 14.75 81.74 2.15
N THR A 21 15.30 81.42 0.97
CA THR A 21 16.30 82.28 0.32
C THR A 21 15.73 83.66 -0.02
N ILE A 22 14.50 83.74 -0.53
CA ILE A 22 13.81 85.00 -0.83
C ILE A 22 13.55 85.79 0.46
N PHE A 23 13.10 85.11 1.52
CA PHE A 23 12.86 85.72 2.83
C PHE A 23 14.15 86.31 3.45
N CYS A 24 15.27 85.60 3.36
CA CYS A 24 16.57 86.09 3.84
C CYS A 24 17.08 87.31 3.06
N ILE A 25 16.89 87.33 1.73
CA ILE A 25 17.26 88.46 0.86
C ILE A 25 16.42 89.70 1.20
N TRP A 26 15.11 89.54 1.40
CA TRP A 26 14.23 90.66 1.77
C TRP A 26 14.40 91.13 3.21
N GLY A 27 14.72 90.22 4.13
CA GLY A 27 14.93 90.53 5.55
C GLY A 27 16.26 91.22 5.87
N ASN A 28 17.16 91.39 4.88
CA ASN A 28 18.52 91.92 5.06
C ASN A 28 19.24 91.29 6.27
N PHE A 29 19.13 89.96 6.42
CA PHE A 29 19.82 89.21 7.48
C PHE A 29 21.33 89.29 7.26
N GLY A 30 21.97 90.30 7.84
CA GLY A 30 23.41 90.39 7.96
C GLY A 30 23.87 89.41 9.03
N PHE A 31 24.57 88.34 8.64
CA PHE A 31 25.32 87.53 9.59
C PHE A 31 26.46 88.37 10.15
N GLU A 32 26.20 89.13 11.23
CA GLU A 32 27.28 89.81 11.95
C GLU A 32 28.27 88.75 12.41
N LYS A 33 29.54 88.95 12.06
CA LYS A 33 30.66 88.07 12.39
C LYS A 33 30.74 87.94 13.92
N ASN A 34 30.24 86.84 14.49
CA ASN A 34 30.83 86.09 15.62
C ASN A 34 29.81 85.30 16.48
N ASP A 35 28.86 84.60 15.89
CA ASP A 35 28.17 83.57 16.67
C ASP A 35 27.85 82.32 15.84
N LEU A 36 28.79 81.37 15.80
CA LEU A 36 28.60 80.06 15.15
C LEU A 36 27.34 79.35 15.64
N ASN A 37 26.93 79.62 16.89
CA ASN A 37 25.73 79.04 17.48
C ASN A 37 24.46 79.55 16.77
N SER A 38 24.39 80.85 16.45
CA SER A 38 23.26 81.44 15.72
C SER A 38 23.10 80.92 14.28
N LEU A 39 24.22 80.63 13.61
CA LEU A 39 24.22 79.97 12.29
C LEU A 39 23.71 78.53 12.41
N GLY A 40 24.13 77.83 13.46
CA GLY A 40 23.65 76.48 13.79
C GLY A 40 22.15 76.46 14.04
N ASP A 41 21.62 77.39 14.84
CA ASP A 41 20.20 77.50 15.15
C ASP A 41 19.36 77.84 13.91
N PHE A 42 19.88 78.71 13.03
CA PHE A 42 19.23 79.04 11.77
C PHE A 42 19.17 77.84 10.81
N LEU A 43 20.27 77.11 10.65
CA LEU A 43 20.33 75.90 9.83
C LEU A 43 19.42 74.82 10.42
N ALA A 44 19.43 74.61 11.74
CA ALA A 44 18.55 73.67 12.41
C ALA A 44 17.06 74.01 12.17
N GLY A 45 16.69 75.29 12.26
CA GLY A 45 15.34 75.77 11.96
C GLY A 45 14.92 75.57 10.49
N MET A 46 15.85 75.75 9.54
CA MET A 46 15.60 75.55 8.11
C MET A 46 15.45 74.07 7.73
N PHE A 47 16.31 73.20 8.28
CA PHE A 47 16.36 71.78 7.93
C PHE A 47 15.39 70.90 8.72
N ALA A 48 14.98 71.29 9.94
CA ALA A 48 14.10 70.47 10.77
C ALA A 48 12.73 70.15 10.11
N PRO A 49 12.00 71.11 9.50
CA PRO A 49 10.75 70.83 8.80
C PRO A 49 10.93 69.90 7.59
N VAL A 50 12.04 70.05 6.87
CA VAL A 50 12.37 69.19 5.71
C VAL A 50 12.63 67.76 6.16
N ALA A 51 13.45 67.57 7.19
CA ALA A 51 13.73 66.25 7.74
C ALA A 51 12.46 65.55 8.23
N PHE A 52 11.59 66.29 8.94
CA PHE A 52 10.33 65.75 9.46
C PHE A 52 9.35 65.38 8.34
N PHE A 53 9.27 66.20 7.29
CA PHE A 53 8.45 65.93 6.12
C PHE A 53 8.86 64.62 5.42
N TRP A 54 10.17 64.42 5.20
CA TRP A 54 10.69 63.18 4.61
C TRP A 54 10.46 61.96 5.51
N LEU A 55 10.54 62.13 6.83
CA LEU A 55 10.22 61.07 7.80
C LEU A 55 8.76 60.63 7.67
N ILE A 56 7.80 61.56 7.66
CA ILE A 56 6.38 61.25 7.49
C ILE A 56 6.10 60.57 6.15
N LEU A 57 6.67 61.09 5.05
CA LEU A 57 6.52 60.47 3.73
C LEU A 57 7.04 59.04 3.71
N GLY A 58 8.20 58.79 4.35
CA GLY A 58 8.75 57.45 4.52
C GLY A 58 7.81 56.53 5.30
N TYR A 59 7.28 56.99 6.44
CA TYR A 59 6.38 56.21 7.29
C TYR A 59 5.07 55.85 6.57
N VAL A 60 4.42 56.80 5.91
CA VAL A 60 3.19 56.57 5.14
C VAL A 60 3.44 55.58 4.00
N GLN A 61 4.60 55.64 3.35
CA GLN A 61 4.96 54.72 2.28
C GLN A 61 5.27 53.31 2.80
N GLN A 62 5.94 53.19 3.94
CA GLN A 62 6.17 51.91 4.62
C GLN A 62 4.83 51.26 5.00
N GLY A 63 3.88 52.02 5.54
CA GLY A 63 2.54 51.50 5.86
C GLY A 63 1.79 50.96 4.64
N LYS A 64 1.87 51.64 3.49
CA LYS A 64 1.26 51.16 2.23
C LYS A 64 1.92 49.89 1.70
N GLN A 65 3.24 49.76 1.82
CA GLN A 65 3.95 48.55 1.43
C GLN A 65 3.58 47.38 2.33
N LEU A 66 3.42 47.64 3.64
CA LEU A 66 2.98 46.62 4.58
C LEU A 66 1.57 46.12 4.26
N ASP A 67 0.61 47.02 3.99
CA ASP A 67 -0.74 46.65 3.56
C ASP A 67 -0.74 45.82 2.25
N GLN A 68 0.09 46.18 1.28
CA GLN A 68 0.24 45.42 0.05
C GLN A 68 0.81 44.01 0.30
N ASN A 69 1.83 43.90 1.16
CA ASN A 69 2.41 42.61 1.55
C ASN A 69 1.40 41.75 2.31
N THR A 70 0.62 42.35 3.23
CA THR A 70 -0.44 41.64 3.95
C THR A 70 -1.48 41.09 3.00
N LYS A 71 -1.94 41.88 2.02
CA LYS A 71 -2.89 41.40 0.99
C LYS A 71 -2.32 40.27 0.14
N ALA A 72 -1.04 40.35 -0.24
CA ALA A 72 -0.38 39.28 -0.99
C ALA A 72 -0.29 37.98 -0.17
N LEU A 73 0.04 38.08 1.13
CA LEU A 73 0.05 36.95 2.05
C LEU A 73 -1.34 36.35 2.23
N GLU A 74 -2.39 37.16 2.39
CA GLU A 74 -3.77 36.66 2.48
C GLU A 74 -4.19 35.92 1.21
N GLN A 75 -3.80 36.41 0.03
CA GLN A 75 -4.06 35.72 -1.23
C GLN A 75 -3.29 34.40 -1.33
N GLN A 76 -2.03 34.38 -0.89
CA GLN A 76 -1.22 33.18 -0.84
C GLN A 76 -1.79 32.14 0.12
N GLU A 77 -2.27 32.57 1.29
CA GLU A 77 -2.91 31.69 2.28
C GLU A 77 -4.18 31.07 1.70
N ARG A 78 -5.05 31.85 1.05
CA ARG A 78 -6.26 31.33 0.40
C ARG A 78 -5.93 30.34 -0.71
N ALA A 79 -4.93 30.62 -1.54
CA ALA A 79 -4.50 29.70 -2.59
C ALA A 79 -3.95 28.39 -2.00
N LEU A 80 -3.20 28.46 -0.91
CA LEU A 80 -2.70 27.28 -0.20
C LEU A 80 -3.83 26.46 0.41
N GLN A 81 -4.83 27.10 1.00
CA GLN A 81 -6.02 26.42 1.53
C GLN A 81 -6.76 25.65 0.43
N LEU A 82 -6.99 26.28 -0.73
CA LEU A 82 -7.60 25.61 -1.88
C LEU A 82 -6.77 24.42 -2.36
N GLN A 83 -5.45 24.57 -2.46
CA GLN A 83 -4.56 23.48 -2.84
C GLN A 83 -4.60 22.31 -1.85
N ILE A 84 -4.68 22.59 -0.54
CA ILE A 84 -4.81 21.55 0.49
C ILE A 84 -6.13 20.79 0.31
N ASP A 85 -7.23 21.49 0.04
CA ASP A 85 -8.53 20.86 -0.14
C ASP A 85 -8.60 20.02 -1.43
N GLU A 86 -8.02 20.50 -2.53
CA GLU A 86 -7.86 19.70 -3.76
C GLU A 86 -7.00 18.46 -3.53
N MET A 87 -5.91 18.60 -2.79
CA MET A 87 -5.03 17.48 -2.45
C MET A 87 -5.75 16.43 -1.59
N ARG A 88 -6.55 16.87 -0.61
CA ARG A 88 -7.37 15.96 0.22
C ARG A 88 -8.34 15.15 -0.63
N GLU A 89 -9.04 15.80 -1.57
CA GLU A 89 -9.94 15.08 -2.48
C GLU A 89 -9.19 14.15 -3.43
N SER A 90 -8.02 14.56 -3.94
CA SER A 90 -7.15 13.68 -4.74
C SER A 90 -6.70 12.44 -3.97
N VAL A 91 -6.26 12.59 -2.71
CA VAL A 91 -5.86 11.46 -1.86
C VAL A 91 -7.03 10.52 -1.61
N LYS A 92 -8.23 11.06 -1.38
CA LYS A 92 -9.46 10.27 -1.22
C LYS A 92 -9.80 9.48 -2.49
N GLN A 93 -9.67 10.10 -3.66
CA GLN A 93 -9.87 9.42 -4.95
C GLN A 93 -8.84 8.32 -5.17
N GLN A 94 -7.56 8.58 -4.88
CA GLN A 94 -6.49 7.58 -4.97
C GLN A 94 -6.74 6.40 -4.02
N GLY A 95 -7.19 6.65 -2.79
CA GLY A 95 -7.59 5.60 -1.85
C GLY A 95 -8.71 4.73 -2.40
N LYS A 96 -9.75 5.34 -2.97
CA LYS A 96 -10.87 4.60 -3.60
C LYS A 96 -10.41 3.80 -4.82
N LEU A 97 -9.51 4.35 -5.63
CA LEU A 97 -8.94 3.63 -6.78
C LEU A 97 -8.10 2.43 -6.33
N ALA A 98 -7.30 2.58 -5.28
CA ALA A 98 -6.51 1.48 -4.72
C ALA A 98 -7.42 0.36 -4.16
N GLU A 99 -8.54 0.71 -3.52
CA GLU A 99 -9.54 -0.25 -3.06
C GLU A 99 -10.17 -1.03 -4.22
N LEU A 100 -10.63 -0.33 -5.26
CA LEU A 100 -11.19 -0.96 -6.46
C LEU A 100 -10.17 -1.85 -7.18
N GLN A 101 -8.91 -1.43 -7.28
CA GLN A 101 -7.85 -2.26 -7.85
C GLN A 101 -7.60 -3.52 -7.02
N SER A 102 -7.58 -3.40 -5.70
CA SER A 102 -7.44 -4.57 -4.80
C SER A 102 -8.60 -5.54 -4.98
N GLU A 103 -9.83 -5.04 -5.10
CA GLU A 103 -11.01 -5.86 -5.36
C GLU A 103 -10.93 -6.53 -6.73
N GLN A 104 -10.55 -5.80 -7.78
CA GLN A 104 -10.37 -6.35 -9.12
C GLN A 104 -9.30 -7.44 -9.17
N ILE A 105 -8.18 -7.25 -8.46
CA ILE A 105 -7.12 -8.24 -8.32
C ILE A 105 -7.70 -9.50 -7.66
N LYS A 106 -8.39 -9.37 -6.52
CA LYS A 106 -9.04 -10.51 -5.84
C LYS A 106 -10.01 -11.27 -6.74
N MET A 107 -10.87 -10.55 -7.47
CA MET A 107 -11.79 -11.15 -8.42
C MET A 107 -11.06 -11.90 -9.54
N THR A 108 -9.97 -11.32 -10.06
CA THR A 108 -9.14 -11.94 -11.10
C THR A 108 -8.47 -13.21 -10.58
N HIS A 109 -7.89 -13.18 -9.37
CA HIS A 109 -7.30 -14.37 -8.76
C HIS A 109 -8.36 -15.47 -8.55
N ASN A 110 -9.53 -15.13 -8.02
CA ASN A 110 -10.60 -16.10 -7.77
C ASN A 110 -11.14 -16.70 -9.07
N ALA A 111 -11.33 -15.89 -10.12
CA ALA A 111 -11.79 -16.35 -11.43
C ALA A 111 -10.84 -17.35 -12.09
N HIS A 112 -9.53 -17.22 -11.82
CA HIS A 112 -8.50 -18.11 -12.35
C HIS A 112 -8.07 -19.19 -11.36
N ASN A 113 -8.78 -19.37 -10.25
CA ASN A 113 -8.48 -20.47 -9.34
C ASN A 113 -8.84 -21.80 -10.04
N PRO A 114 -7.94 -22.78 -10.12
CA PRO A 114 -8.24 -24.04 -10.76
C PRO A 114 -9.23 -24.87 -9.95
N TYR A 115 -10.22 -25.45 -10.63
CA TYR A 115 -11.09 -26.47 -10.05
C TYR A 115 -10.42 -27.84 -10.20
N LEU A 116 -10.11 -28.47 -9.07
CA LEU A 116 -9.41 -29.75 -9.03
C LEU A 116 -10.41 -30.89 -8.83
N GLU A 117 -10.50 -31.75 -9.82
CA GLU A 117 -11.28 -32.99 -9.77
C GLU A 117 -10.35 -34.16 -9.46
N LEU A 118 -10.65 -34.87 -8.37
CA LEU A 118 -9.96 -36.11 -8.01
C LEU A 118 -10.81 -37.30 -8.45
N TYR A 119 -10.20 -38.25 -9.15
CA TYR A 119 -10.92 -39.42 -9.65
C TYR A 119 -10.05 -40.67 -9.71
N SER A 120 -10.72 -41.80 -9.99
CA SER A 120 -10.13 -43.15 -10.10
C SER A 120 -9.20 -43.54 -8.93
N PRO A 121 -9.69 -43.51 -7.68
CA PRO A 121 -8.88 -43.92 -6.54
C PRO A 121 -8.65 -45.44 -6.56
N ILE A 122 -7.39 -45.84 -6.43
CA ILE A 122 -6.95 -47.23 -6.41
C ILE A 122 -6.17 -47.47 -5.12
N LEU A 123 -6.57 -48.48 -4.34
CA LEU A 123 -5.85 -48.89 -3.14
C LEU A 123 -4.94 -50.07 -3.47
N ASN A 124 -3.64 -49.88 -3.28
CA ASN A 124 -2.63 -50.91 -3.45
C ASN A 124 -2.14 -51.37 -2.07
N ILE A 125 -2.35 -52.65 -1.76
CA ILE A 125 -1.85 -53.29 -0.54
C ILE A 125 -0.70 -54.22 -0.94
N HIS A 126 0.46 -54.01 -0.33
CA HIS A 126 1.67 -54.79 -0.55
C HIS A 126 2.03 -55.53 0.73
N ASP A 127 2.15 -56.86 0.64
CA ASP A 127 2.74 -57.67 1.71
C ASP A 127 4.27 -57.56 1.59
N VAL A 128 4.91 -56.98 2.59
CA VAL A 128 6.36 -56.75 2.63
C VAL A 128 6.93 -57.36 3.90
N ASN A 129 8.12 -57.93 3.84
CA ASN A 129 8.82 -58.35 5.05
C ASN A 129 9.70 -57.20 5.52
N ASP A 130 9.50 -56.75 6.76
CA ASP A 130 10.38 -55.77 7.39
C ASP A 130 11.81 -56.34 7.41
N LEU A 131 12.74 -55.64 6.77
CA LEU A 131 14.13 -56.07 6.64
C LEU A 131 14.86 -56.13 7.99
N LEU A 132 14.41 -55.36 8.98
CA LEU A 132 15.02 -55.29 10.31
C LEU A 132 14.44 -56.32 11.27
N THR A 133 13.12 -56.52 11.24
CA THR A 133 12.44 -57.43 12.18
C THR A 133 12.08 -58.78 11.58
N SER A 134 12.24 -58.95 10.27
CA SER A 134 11.82 -60.15 9.50
C SER A 134 10.36 -60.55 9.73
N LYS A 135 9.52 -59.60 10.15
CA LYS A 135 8.08 -59.81 10.33
C LYS A 135 7.34 -59.39 9.06
N PRO A 136 6.27 -60.12 8.68
CA PRO A 136 5.39 -59.68 7.61
C PRO A 136 4.65 -58.42 8.05
N GLU A 137 4.78 -57.37 7.24
CA GLU A 137 4.11 -56.09 7.37
C GLU A 137 3.27 -55.83 6.11
N LYS A 138 2.12 -55.18 6.27
CA LYS A 138 1.28 -54.79 5.14
C LYS A 138 1.45 -53.30 4.92
N LEU A 139 1.97 -52.94 3.76
CA LEU A 139 2.06 -51.55 3.31
C LEU A 139 0.88 -51.22 2.41
N CYS A 140 0.44 -49.97 2.45
CA CYS A 140 -0.75 -49.50 1.78
C CYS A 140 -0.50 -48.14 1.13
N SER A 141 -0.82 -48.04 -0.16
CA SER A 141 -0.76 -46.79 -0.91
C SER A 141 -2.06 -46.54 -1.65
N LEU A 142 -2.48 -45.28 -1.65
CA LEU A 142 -3.64 -44.80 -2.38
C LEU A 142 -3.15 -44.00 -3.59
N VAL A 143 -3.43 -44.49 -4.78
CA VAL A 143 -3.15 -43.80 -6.05
C VAL A 143 -4.43 -43.15 -6.55
N PHE A 144 -4.35 -41.89 -6.95
CA PHE A 144 -5.48 -41.17 -7.54
C PHE A 144 -4.99 -40.14 -8.56
N TYR A 145 -5.87 -39.74 -9.47
CA TYR A 145 -5.54 -38.74 -10.48
C TYR A 145 -6.19 -37.41 -10.14
N ILE A 146 -5.46 -36.33 -10.37
CA ILE A 146 -5.97 -34.97 -10.28
C ILE A 146 -6.05 -34.40 -11.70
N ARG A 147 -7.24 -33.91 -12.07
CA ARG A 147 -7.45 -33.11 -13.28
C ARG A 147 -7.79 -31.66 -12.91
N SER A 148 -7.25 -30.73 -13.68
CA SER A 148 -7.64 -29.32 -13.60
C SER A 148 -8.69 -29.01 -14.67
N ALA A 149 -9.96 -28.91 -14.28
CA ALA A 149 -11.07 -28.92 -15.25
C ALA A 149 -11.35 -27.57 -15.94
N ILE A 150 -10.87 -26.45 -15.36
CA ILE A 150 -11.24 -25.10 -15.84
C ILE A 150 -10.01 -24.24 -16.12
N ASN A 151 -9.14 -24.07 -15.12
CA ASN A 151 -7.99 -23.17 -15.19
C ASN A 151 -6.68 -23.93 -14.98
N GLU A 152 -5.59 -23.38 -15.47
CA GLU A 152 -4.25 -23.93 -15.22
C GLU A 152 -3.82 -23.74 -13.77
N SER A 153 -3.09 -24.73 -13.24
CA SER A 153 -2.40 -24.61 -11.96
C SER A 153 -0.91 -24.44 -12.15
N ARG A 154 -0.34 -23.48 -11.43
CA ARG A 154 1.09 -23.20 -11.42
C ARG A 154 1.88 -24.20 -10.61
N PHE A 155 1.30 -24.84 -9.60
CA PHE A 155 1.87 -26.03 -8.95
C PHE A 155 0.78 -26.70 -8.14
N ILE A 156 0.92 -28.01 -7.92
CA ILE A 156 0.06 -28.80 -7.05
C ILE A 156 0.94 -29.64 -6.13
N SER A 157 0.65 -29.61 -4.83
CA SER A 157 1.38 -30.34 -3.80
C SER A 157 0.40 -31.16 -3.00
N LEU A 158 0.67 -32.45 -2.89
CA LEU A 158 0.01 -33.35 -1.96
C LEU A 158 0.71 -33.27 -0.60
N MET A 159 -0.07 -32.99 0.43
CA MET A 159 0.43 -32.83 1.80
C MET A 159 -0.47 -33.59 2.78
N THR A 160 0.09 -33.99 3.90
CA THR A 160 -0.67 -34.53 5.02
C THR A 160 -1.17 -33.43 5.94
N MET A 161 -1.97 -33.80 6.95
CA MET A 161 -2.60 -32.84 7.85
C MET A 161 -1.57 -32.04 8.67
N ASP A 162 -0.41 -32.63 8.97
CA ASP A 162 0.78 -32.05 9.61
C ASP A 162 1.69 -31.25 8.65
N GLU A 163 1.24 -30.99 7.41
CA GLU A 163 1.95 -30.22 6.39
C GLU A 163 3.19 -30.89 5.77
N THR A 164 3.42 -32.18 6.04
CA THR A 164 4.48 -32.95 5.37
C THR A 164 4.14 -33.11 3.88
N ILE A 165 5.06 -32.70 2.99
CA ILE A 165 4.88 -32.76 1.52
C ILE A 165 5.29 -34.15 1.02
N TYR A 166 4.38 -34.82 0.30
CA TYR A 166 4.62 -36.16 -0.27
C TYR A 166 5.04 -36.10 -1.73
N GLN A 167 4.34 -35.30 -2.53
CA GLN A 167 4.60 -35.15 -3.95
C GLN A 167 4.24 -33.73 -4.36
N ARG A 168 5.06 -33.14 -5.22
CA ARG A 168 4.85 -31.80 -5.77
C ARG A 168 5.03 -31.84 -7.27
N GLU A 169 4.05 -31.32 -7.97
CA GLU A 169 3.99 -31.26 -9.43
C GLU A 169 4.09 -29.82 -9.90
N LYS A 170 4.89 -29.61 -10.96
CA LYS A 170 5.34 -28.28 -11.37
C LYS A 170 4.25 -27.46 -12.05
N SER A 171 3.27 -28.07 -12.70
CA SER A 171 2.11 -27.37 -13.27
C SER A 171 1.14 -28.39 -13.86
N ILE A 172 -0.16 -28.13 -13.78
CA ILE A 172 -1.17 -28.91 -14.50
C ILE A 172 -1.86 -27.95 -15.48
N GLN A 173 -1.75 -28.25 -16.77
CA GLN A 173 -2.45 -27.54 -17.84
C GLN A 173 -3.96 -27.79 -17.73
N THR A 174 -4.80 -26.95 -18.33
CA THR A 174 -6.25 -27.22 -18.40
C THR A 174 -6.49 -28.59 -19.05
N ASP A 175 -7.34 -29.40 -18.40
CA ASP A 175 -7.61 -30.81 -18.74
C ASP A 175 -6.40 -31.76 -18.65
N GLY A 176 -5.26 -31.29 -18.14
CA GLY A 176 -4.13 -32.15 -17.81
C GLY A 176 -4.46 -33.05 -16.62
N GLU A 177 -3.93 -34.27 -16.67
CA GLU A 177 -4.12 -35.29 -15.63
C GLU A 177 -2.76 -35.64 -15.04
N VAL A 178 -2.68 -35.68 -13.69
CA VAL A 178 -1.46 -36.08 -13.00
C VAL A 178 -1.77 -37.11 -11.92
N GLU A 179 -0.93 -38.14 -11.88
CA GLU A 179 -1.01 -39.21 -10.89
C GLU A 179 -0.35 -38.79 -9.58
N PHE A 180 -1.07 -38.98 -8.48
CA PHE A 180 -0.58 -38.79 -7.12
C PHE A 180 -0.63 -40.09 -6.35
N THR A 181 0.45 -40.39 -5.61
CA THR A 181 0.53 -41.56 -4.72
C THR A 181 0.66 -41.11 -3.28
N LEU A 182 -0.36 -41.41 -2.46
CA LEU A 182 -0.33 -41.22 -1.02
C LEU A 182 0.06 -42.53 -0.33
N ARG A 183 1.22 -42.58 0.33
CA ARG A 183 1.59 -43.71 1.19
C ARG A 183 0.89 -43.57 2.54
N LEU A 184 0.00 -44.52 2.83
CA LEU A 184 -0.84 -44.51 4.03
C LEU A 184 -0.10 -45.00 5.27
N ASP A 185 1.00 -45.73 5.07
CA ASP A 185 1.83 -46.31 6.14
C ASP A 185 2.52 -45.24 7.00
N PHE A 186 2.76 -44.08 6.42
CA PHE A 186 3.52 -42.99 7.02
C PHE A 186 2.62 -42.01 7.80
N LEU A 187 1.29 -42.19 7.75
CA LEU A 187 0.32 -41.38 8.48
C LEU A 187 0.26 -41.72 9.97
N GLY A 188 0.90 -42.82 10.41
CA GLY A 188 0.92 -43.25 11.81
C GLY A 188 -0.46 -43.56 12.39
N ASP A 189 -1.47 -43.72 11.52
CA ASP A 189 -2.86 -43.75 11.95
C ASP A 189 -3.25 -45.16 12.40
N GLN A 190 -3.59 -45.29 13.68
CA GLN A 190 -4.08 -46.53 14.27
C GLN A 190 -5.27 -47.09 13.48
N GLN A 191 -6.09 -46.24 12.85
CA GLN A 191 -7.21 -46.68 12.03
C GLN A 191 -6.78 -47.48 10.80
N ILE A 192 -5.71 -47.06 10.11
CA ILE A 192 -5.23 -47.72 8.89
C ILE A 192 -4.69 -49.10 9.26
N ASN A 193 -3.91 -49.18 10.35
CA ASN A 193 -3.39 -50.46 10.85
C ASN A 193 -4.52 -51.41 11.31
N GLU A 194 -5.55 -50.91 11.99
CA GLU A 194 -6.73 -51.70 12.36
C GLU A 194 -7.51 -52.18 11.13
N PHE A 195 -7.63 -51.34 10.10
CA PHE A 195 -8.29 -51.70 8.84
C PHE A 195 -7.49 -52.77 8.07
N LEU A 196 -6.16 -52.65 7.99
CA LEU A 196 -5.27 -53.63 7.35
C LEU A 196 -5.29 -54.98 8.07
N GLN A 197 -5.42 -54.98 9.41
CA GLN A 197 -5.60 -56.17 10.25
C GLN A 197 -7.04 -56.71 10.23
N ALA A 198 -7.94 -56.16 9.41
CA ALA A 198 -9.35 -56.51 9.34
C ALA A 198 -10.10 -56.44 10.69
N LYS A 199 -9.64 -55.59 11.62
CA LYS A 199 -10.34 -55.26 12.87
C LYS A 199 -11.46 -54.24 12.65
N LYS A 200 -11.35 -53.44 11.59
CA LYS A 200 -12.35 -52.47 11.15
C LYS A 200 -12.66 -52.66 9.66
N ASN A 201 -13.93 -52.49 9.33
CA ASN A 201 -14.42 -52.57 7.94
C ASN A 201 -14.45 -51.20 7.26
N GLU A 202 -14.26 -50.11 8.00
CA GLU A 202 -14.28 -48.75 7.47
C GLU A 202 -13.05 -47.98 7.93
N CYS A 203 -12.51 -47.16 7.03
CA CYS A 203 -11.38 -46.28 7.28
C CYS A 203 -11.61 -44.93 6.59
N GLU A 204 -11.33 -43.85 7.31
CA GLU A 204 -11.42 -42.48 6.82
C GLU A 204 -10.01 -41.89 6.73
N ILE A 205 -9.65 -41.32 5.59
CA ILE A 205 -8.31 -40.73 5.37
C ILE A 205 -8.47 -39.29 4.92
N GLN A 206 -7.82 -38.38 5.65
CA GLN A 206 -7.79 -36.96 5.30
C GLN A 206 -6.40 -36.55 4.82
N PHE A 207 -6.37 -35.74 3.77
CA PHE A 207 -5.15 -35.12 3.29
C PHE A 207 -5.43 -33.74 2.69
N LYS A 208 -4.36 -32.98 2.52
CA LYS A 208 -4.38 -31.62 1.99
C LYS A 208 -3.81 -31.62 0.57
N ILE A 209 -4.48 -30.91 -0.34
CA ILE A 209 -3.91 -30.53 -1.62
C ILE A 209 -3.71 -29.03 -1.61
N LYS A 210 -2.46 -28.60 -1.69
CA LYS A 210 -2.10 -27.20 -1.85
C LYS A 210 -1.78 -26.91 -3.30
N PHE A 211 -2.39 -25.89 -3.86
CA PHE A 211 -2.17 -25.50 -5.24
C PHE A 211 -2.13 -23.99 -5.39
N GLN A 212 -1.51 -23.55 -6.48
CA GLN A 212 -1.41 -22.14 -6.80
C GLN A 212 -1.95 -21.87 -8.19
N ASN A 213 -2.71 -20.78 -8.36
CA ASN A 213 -3.13 -20.33 -9.67
C ASN A 213 -2.00 -19.62 -10.43
N ILE A 214 -2.22 -19.28 -11.70
CA ILE A 214 -1.23 -18.60 -12.55
C ILE A 214 -0.78 -17.23 -12.00
N TYR A 215 -1.61 -16.59 -11.18
CA TYR A 215 -1.33 -15.28 -10.57
C TYR A 215 -0.67 -15.35 -9.20
N GLY A 216 -0.50 -16.55 -8.64
CA GLY A 216 0.18 -16.73 -7.35
C GLY A 216 -0.72 -16.90 -6.12
N LEU A 217 -2.05 -16.92 -6.27
CA LEU A 217 -2.96 -17.19 -5.15
C LEU A 217 -2.85 -18.66 -4.75
N GLU A 218 -2.54 -18.91 -3.48
CA GLU A 218 -2.47 -20.26 -2.92
C GLU A 218 -3.80 -20.68 -2.32
N THR A 219 -4.25 -21.89 -2.65
CA THR A 219 -5.44 -22.50 -2.08
C THR A 219 -5.08 -23.86 -1.50
N GLU A 220 -5.66 -24.19 -0.37
CA GLU A 220 -5.50 -25.47 0.32
C GLU A 220 -6.85 -26.15 0.46
N ASN A 221 -7.02 -27.28 -0.23
CA ASN A 221 -8.22 -28.10 -0.15
C ASN A 221 -7.96 -29.30 0.76
N ILE A 222 -8.88 -29.55 1.70
CA ILE A 222 -8.88 -30.75 2.53
C ILE A 222 -9.85 -31.75 1.91
N TYR A 223 -9.32 -32.91 1.52
CA TYR A 223 -10.11 -34.01 0.98
C TYR A 223 -10.22 -35.13 1.99
N LEU A 224 -11.40 -35.77 2.03
CA LEU A 224 -11.67 -36.97 2.79
C LEU A 224 -11.95 -38.13 1.85
N TYR A 225 -11.15 -39.20 1.96
CA TYR A 225 -11.46 -40.50 1.39
C TYR A 225 -12.09 -41.42 2.42
N ARG A 226 -13.04 -42.23 1.98
CA ARG A 226 -13.59 -43.33 2.76
C ARG A 226 -13.32 -44.64 2.04
N ILE A 227 -12.78 -45.59 2.79
CA ILE A 227 -12.51 -46.95 2.32
C ILE A 227 -13.42 -47.89 3.11
N HIS A 228 -14.11 -48.77 2.38
CA HIS A 228 -14.99 -49.78 2.96
C HIS A 228 -14.56 -51.18 2.50
N ARG A 229 -14.55 -52.12 3.45
CA ARG A 229 -14.35 -53.55 3.22
C ARG A 229 -15.70 -54.26 3.35
N TYR A 230 -16.16 -54.85 2.26
CA TYR A 230 -17.40 -55.64 2.24
C TYR A 230 -17.23 -56.97 2.96
N GLU A 231 -18.35 -57.59 3.35
CA GLU A 231 -18.37 -58.93 3.96
C GLU A 231 -17.78 -60.02 3.03
N THR A 232 -17.78 -59.79 1.71
CA THR A 232 -17.13 -60.65 0.71
C THR A 232 -15.61 -60.59 0.75
N GLY A 233 -15.04 -59.62 1.49
CA GLY A 233 -13.61 -59.34 1.56
C GLY A 233 -13.13 -58.28 0.56
N ASP A 234 -13.98 -57.89 -0.39
CA ASP A 234 -13.65 -56.86 -1.39
C ASP A 234 -13.51 -55.48 -0.75
N ILE A 235 -12.49 -54.73 -1.18
CA ILE A 235 -12.24 -53.38 -0.70
C ILE A 235 -12.66 -52.39 -1.79
N LYS A 236 -13.46 -51.40 -1.41
CA LYS A 236 -13.88 -50.31 -2.28
C LYS A 236 -13.46 -48.97 -1.70
N VAL A 237 -12.77 -48.19 -2.51
CA VAL A 237 -12.49 -46.78 -2.22
C VAL A 237 -13.61 -45.93 -2.80
N LEU A 238 -14.25 -45.14 -1.95
CA LEU A 238 -15.29 -44.19 -2.38
C LEU A 238 -14.64 -42.96 -3.00
N LYS A 239 -15.42 -42.21 -3.81
CA LYS A 239 -14.96 -40.92 -4.36
C LYS A 239 -14.60 -39.96 -3.22
N PRO A 240 -13.56 -39.13 -3.39
CA PRO A 240 -13.17 -38.16 -2.38
C PRO A 240 -14.24 -37.10 -2.19
N ILE A 241 -14.40 -36.67 -0.95
CA ILE A 241 -15.28 -35.56 -0.59
C ILE A 241 -14.41 -34.37 -0.22
N LEU A 242 -14.60 -33.24 -0.90
CA LEU A 242 -14.00 -31.96 -0.48
C LEU A 242 -14.67 -31.55 0.84
N ARG A 243 -13.89 -31.48 1.92
CA ARG A 243 -14.37 -31.10 3.26
C ARG A 243 -14.26 -29.60 3.49
N ASP A 244 -13.14 -29.02 3.08
CA ASP A 244 -12.83 -27.61 3.30
C ASP A 244 -11.91 -27.10 2.19
N SER A 245 -11.96 -25.79 1.92
CA SER A 245 -11.18 -25.09 0.92
C SER A 245 -10.74 -23.75 1.49
N LEU A 246 -9.49 -23.68 1.93
CA LEU A 246 -8.88 -22.51 2.55
C LEU A 246 -8.06 -21.75 1.52
N ILE A 247 -8.52 -20.56 1.14
CA ILE A 247 -7.73 -19.65 0.31
C ILE A 247 -6.73 -18.94 1.23
N LYS A 248 -5.45 -19.27 1.09
CA LYS A 248 -4.37 -18.53 1.77
C LYS A 248 -4.07 -17.31 0.92
N SER A 249 -4.47 -16.13 1.41
CA SER A 249 -4.06 -14.89 0.75
C SER A 249 -2.53 -14.86 0.76
N SER A 250 -1.92 -14.92 -0.42
CA SER A 250 -0.49 -14.65 -0.55
C SER A 250 -0.26 -13.27 0.06
N HIS A 251 0.49 -13.22 1.17
CA HIS A 251 1.00 -11.97 1.71
C HIS A 251 1.86 -11.34 0.60
N LEU A 252 1.27 -10.36 -0.09
CA LEU A 252 1.99 -9.34 -0.85
C LEU A 252 2.45 -8.27 0.12
#